data_AF-A0A2T6BR52-F1
#
_entry.id   AF-A0A2T6BR52-F1
#
_cell.length_a   1.000
_cell.length_b   1.000
_cell.length_c   1.000
_cell.angle_alpha   90.00
_cell.angle_beta   90.00
_cell.angle_gamma   90.00
#
_symmetry.space_group_name_H-M   'P 1'
#
loop_
_entity.id
_entity.type
_entity.pdbx_description
1 polymer ?
#
loop_
_entity_poly.entity_id
_entity_poly.type
_entity_poly.pdbx_seq_one_letter_code
_entity_poly.pdbx_strand_id
1 'polypeptide(L)' 'MLIDTSVREQKYIEDCEVCCNPIEIYAQTEDGEITVFDAKNIEQ' A
#
# COMPACT_ATOMS: atom_id res chain seq x y z
N MET A 1 8.64 2.73 -2.09
CA MET A 1 7.45 2.79 -1.20
C MET A 1 7.80 2.53 0.27
N LEU A 2 7.16 3.26 1.21
CA LEU A 2 7.28 3.07 2.66
C LEU A 2 5.89 2.78 3.27
N ILE A 3 5.84 1.97 4.33
CA ILE A 3 4.61 1.67 5.10
C ILE A 3 4.84 2.12 6.54
N ASP A 4 3.88 2.85 7.10
CA ASP A 4 3.94 3.32 8.47
C ASP A 4 3.35 2.26 9.39
N THR A 5 4.21 1.49 10.05
CA THR A 5 3.76 0.41 10.93
C THR A 5 3.08 0.90 12.22
N SER A 6 3.10 2.21 12.49
CA SER A 6 2.30 2.81 13.58
C SER A 6 0.81 2.96 13.22
N VAL A 7 0.46 2.85 11.93
CA VAL A 7 -0.91 2.94 11.45
C VAL A 7 -1.46 1.55 11.17
N ARG A 8 -2.42 1.11 11.99
CA ARG A 8 -3.02 -0.24 11.92
C ARG A 8 -3.60 -0.60 10.55
N GLU A 9 -4.20 0.36 9.87
CA GLU A 9 -4.79 0.16 8.55
C GLU A 9 -4.57 1.41 7.71
N GLN A 10 -3.94 1.25 6.55
CA GLN A 10 -3.65 2.34 5.63
C GLN A 10 -4.08 1.98 4.21
N LYS A 11 -4.72 2.95 3.56
CA LYS A 11 -5.12 2.90 2.16
C LYS A 11 -4.74 4.21 1.48
N TYR A 12 -3.94 4.13 0.43
CA TYR A 12 -3.41 5.30 -0.26
C TYR A 12 -3.06 4.96 -1.71
N ILE A 13 -2.96 5.98 -2.55
CA ILE A 13 -2.62 5.84 -3.96
C ILE A 13 -1.17 6.27 -4.15
N GLU A 14 -0.41 5.46 -4.87
CA GLU A 14 0.97 5.70 -5.29
C GLU A 14 1.12 5.40 -6.78
N ASP A 15 2.14 5.95 -7.43
CA ASP A 15 2.46 5.59 -8.80
C ASP A 15 3.32 4.32 -8.83
N CYS A 16 3.02 3.40 -9.75
CA CYS A 16 3.85 2.21 -9.94
C CYS A 16 5.24 2.62 -10.45
N GLU A 17 6.31 2.27 -9.73
CA GLU A 17 7.69 2.61 -10.09
C GLU A 17 8.19 1.93 -11.39
N VAL A 18 7.43 0.98 -11.96
CA VAL A 18 7.77 0.27 -13.20
C VAL A 18 7.05 0.86 -14.42
N CYS A 19 5.75 1.16 -14.30
CA CYS A 19 4.92 1.60 -15.42
C CYS A 19 4.27 2.98 -15.25
N CYS A 20 4.49 3.66 -14.12
CA CYS A 20 3.94 4.98 -13.76
C CYS A 20 2.40 5.05 -13.74
N ASN A 21 1.69 3.91 -13.76
CA ASN A 21 0.25 3.88 -13.58
C ASN A 21 -0.08 3.93 -12.08
N PRO A 22 -1.15 4.62 -11.67
CA PRO A 22 -1.56 4.70 -10.29
C PRO A 22 -2.04 3.33 -9.79
N ILE A 23 -1.59 3.00 -8.59
CA ILE A 23 -1.95 1.79 -7.86
C ILE A 23 -2.48 2.17 -6.48
N GLU A 24 -3.56 1.55 -6.05
CA GLU A 24 -4.04 1.63 -4.68
C GLU A 24 -3.28 0.60 -3.84
N ILE A 25 -2.67 1.08 -2.77
CA ILE A 25 -1.99 0.27 -1.76
C ILE A 25 -2.90 0.17 -0.54
N TYR A 26 -3.10 -1.06 -0.09
CA TYR A 26 -3.75 -1.37 1.15
C TYR A 26 -2.81 -2.20 2.02
N ALA A 27 -2.55 -1.75 3.24
CA ALA A 27 -1.74 -2.49 4.19
C ALA A 27 -2.40 -2.46 5.57
N GLN A 28 -2.27 -3.59 6.28
CA GLN A 28 -2.58 -3.69 7.69
C GLN A 28 -1.33 -4.05 8.47
N THR A 29 -1.20 -3.46 9.65
CA THR A 29 -0.09 -3.72 10.55
C THR A 29 -0.59 -4.08 11.94
N GLU A 30 0.16 -4.94 12.61
CA GLU A 30 -0.08 -5.37 13.99
C GLU A 30 1.28 -5.55 14.66
N ASP A 31 1.43 -5.02 15.88
CA ASP A 31 2.68 -5.08 16.67
C ASP A 31 3.95 -4.62 15.92
N GLY A 32 3.79 -3.68 14.98
CA GLY A 32 4.90 -3.14 14.18
C GLY A 32 5.28 -3.99 12.96
N GLU A 33 4.55 -5.08 12.70
CA GLU A 33 4.73 -5.95 11.54
C GLU A 33 3.57 -5.80 10.55
N ILE A 34 3.85 -6.04 9.26
CA ILE A 34 2.83 -6.02 8.22
C ILE A 34 2.15 -7.39 8.18
N THR A 35 0.86 -7.42 8.43
CA THR A 35 0.06 -8.66 8.40
C THR A 35 -0.68 -8.84 7.08
N VAL A 36 -1.02 -7.73 6.41
CA VAL A 36 -1.65 -7.73 5.08
C VAL A 36 -1.01 -6.66 4.22
N PHE A 37 -0.76 -7.01 2.96
CA PHE A 37 -0.35 -6.08 1.92
C PHE A 37 -1.03 -6.44 0.60
N ASP A 38 -1.66 -5.47 -0.03
CA ASP A 38 -2.33 -5.59 -1.32
C ASP A 38 -2.04 -4.33 -2.15
N ALA A 39 -1.76 -4.52 -3.43
CA ALA A 39 -1.48 -3.46 -4.38
C ALA A 39 -2.30 -3.71 -5.64
N LYS A 40 -3.27 -2.83 -5.92
CA LYS A 40 -4.20 -2.97 -7.04
C LYS A 40 -3.99 -1.85 -8.02
N ASN A 41 -3.83 -2.19 -9.29
CA ASN A 41 -3.92 -1.18 -10.33
C ASN A 41 -5.36 -0.65 -10.40
N ILE A 42 -5.50 0.68 -10.42
CA ILE A 42 -6.80 1.37 -10.47
C ILE A 42 -7.07 2.05 -11.81
N GLU A 43 -6.07 2.11 -12.68
CA GLU A 43 -6.21 2.52 -14.08
C GLU A 43 -6.45 1.28 -14.95
N GLN A 44 -7.71 1.04 -15.28
CA GLN A 44 -8.13 0.06 -16.27
C GLN A 44 -7.91 0.57 -17.69
#